data_AF-A0A7S2MAF5-F1
#
_entry.id   AF-A0A7S2MAF5-F1
#
_cell.length_a   1.000
_cell.length_b   1.000
_cell.length_c   1.000
_cell.angle_alpha   90.00
_cell.angle_beta   90.00
_cell.angle_gamma   90.00
#
_symmetry.space_group_name_H-M   'P 1'
#
loop_
_entity.id
_entity.type
_entity.pdbx_description
1 polymer ?
#
loop_
_entity_poly.entity_id
_entity_poly.type
_entity_poly.pdbx_seq_one_letter_code
_entity_poly.pdbx_strand_id
1 'polypeptide(L)'
;KKGKGFKAPGEWSLKGSIHALDTRTGKTIWNFTPEALRNYHPAGSNMRKGVCWCDHWSDPAVGGDGTFYIGRMNGMFYAVHGATGRMRSSYNMMSGMIGSPAISPGMLVVSA
;
A
#
# COMPACT_ATOMS: atom_id res chain seq x y z
N LYS A 1 35.76 -19.16 -6.40
CA LYS A 1 34.68 -19.25 -5.40
C LYS A 1 33.36 -18.89 -6.07
N LYS A 2 32.54 -19.89 -6.41
CA LYS A 2 31.22 -19.69 -7.06
C LYS A 2 30.33 -18.91 -6.09
N GLY A 3 29.99 -17.66 -6.43
CA GLY A 3 29.03 -16.87 -5.68
C GLY A 3 27.74 -17.65 -5.56
N LYS A 4 27.29 -17.89 -4.33
CA LYS A 4 26.02 -18.56 -4.07
C LYS A 4 24.93 -17.78 -4.79
N GLY A 5 24.47 -18.32 -5.92
CA GLY A 5 23.35 -17.76 -6.66
C GLY A 5 22.20 -17.58 -5.69
N PHE A 6 21.67 -16.36 -5.62
CA PHE A 6 20.49 -16.03 -4.83
C PHE A 6 19.38 -16.99 -5.30
N LYS A 7 19.01 -17.96 -4.47
CA LYS A 7 17.86 -18.81 -4.75
C LYS A 7 16.66 -17.88 -4.86
N ALA A 8 15.98 -17.89 -6.01
CA ALA A 8 14.72 -17.18 -6.18
C ALA A 8 13.82 -17.60 -5.01
N PRO A 9 13.42 -16.66 -4.15
CA PRO A 9 12.78 -17.04 -2.91
C PRO A 9 11.31 -17.36 -3.30
N GLY A 10 10.90 -18.62 -3.08
CA GLY A 10 9.59 -19.14 -3.51
C GLY A 10 8.42 -18.40 -2.88
N GLU A 11 7.34 -18.16 -3.66
CA GLU A 11 6.05 -17.59 -3.26
C GLU A 11 6.00 -16.79 -1.94
N TRP A 12 6.80 -15.73 -1.81
CA TRP A 12 6.63 -14.80 -0.69
C TRP A 12 5.46 -13.89 -0.99
N SER A 13 4.30 -14.18 -0.38
CA SER A 13 3.16 -13.28 -0.37
C SER A 13 3.27 -12.33 0.82
N LEU A 14 3.72 -11.10 0.58
CA LEU A 14 3.64 -10.06 1.61
C LEU A 14 2.20 -9.54 1.67
N LYS A 15 1.55 -9.77 2.80
CA LYS A 15 0.17 -9.35 3.09
C LYS A 15 0.21 -8.09 3.96
N GLY A 16 0.75 -6.99 3.44
CA GLY A 16 0.59 -5.69 4.06
C GLY A 16 -0.89 -5.39 4.31
N SER A 17 -1.22 -4.79 5.43
CA SER A 17 -2.59 -4.53 5.87
C SER A 17 -2.72 -3.18 6.55
N ILE A 18 -3.89 -2.57 6.41
CA ILE A 18 -4.28 -1.34 7.11
C ILE A 18 -5.03 -1.76 8.37
N HIS A 19 -4.65 -1.17 9.50
CA HIS A 19 -5.28 -1.42 10.80
C HIS A 19 -5.87 -0.12 11.34
N ALA A 20 -7.15 -0.15 11.72
CA ALA A 20 -7.73 0.90 12.54
C ALA A 20 -7.77 0.45 13.98
N LEU A 21 -7.28 1.30 14.88
CA LEU A 21 -7.23 1.05 16.31
C LEU A 21 -8.07 2.10 17.04
N ASP A 22 -8.68 1.71 18.14
CA ASP A 22 -9.26 2.62 19.11
C ASP A 22 -8.12 3.40 19.79
N THR A 23 -8.16 4.73 19.72
CA THR A 23 -7.07 5.60 20.18
C THR A 23 -6.89 5.59 21.69
N ARG A 24 -7.90 5.16 22.45
CA ARG A 24 -7.88 5.17 23.91
C ARG A 24 -7.42 3.84 24.50
N THR A 25 -7.71 2.74 23.82
CA THR A 25 -7.47 1.37 24.30
C THR A 25 -6.44 0.61 23.47
N GLY A 26 -6.12 1.07 22.26
CA GLY A 26 -5.25 0.39 21.31
C GLY A 26 -5.86 -0.85 20.66
N LYS A 27 -7.13 -1.16 20.91
CA LYS A 27 -7.80 -2.34 20.34
C LYS A 27 -8.10 -2.13 18.85
N THR A 28 -7.91 -3.16 18.05
CA THR A 28 -8.29 -3.15 16.64
C THR A 28 -9.80 -3.01 16.47
N ILE A 29 -10.22 -2.00 15.72
CA ILE A 29 -11.60 -1.78 15.30
C ILE A 29 -11.88 -2.63 14.05
N TRP A 30 -11.00 -2.52 13.04
CA TRP A 30 -11.06 -3.30 11.82
C TRP A 30 -9.66 -3.44 11.19
N ASN A 31 -9.52 -4.39 10.29
CA ASN A 31 -8.37 -4.54 9.42
C ASN A 31 -8.80 -4.62 7.95
N PHE A 32 -7.93 -4.16 7.07
CA PHE A 32 -8.10 -4.31 5.63
C PHE A 32 -6.82 -4.88 5.05
N THR A 33 -6.93 -6.05 4.41
CA THR A 33 -5.80 -6.73 3.78
C THR A 33 -6.10 -6.85 2.29
N PRO A 34 -5.45 -6.05 1.42
CA PRO A 34 -5.58 -6.22 -0.01
C PRO A 34 -4.87 -7.49 -0.49
N GLU A 35 -5.00 -7.78 -1.78
CA GLU A 35 -4.27 -8.89 -2.41
C GLU A 35 -2.77 -8.80 -2.14
N ALA A 36 -2.13 -9.95 -1.91
CA ALA A 36 -0.72 -9.99 -1.57
C ALA A 36 0.18 -9.39 -2.67
N LEU A 37 1.29 -8.78 -2.26
CA LEU A 37 2.34 -8.37 -3.18
C LEU A 37 2.93 -9.64 -3.79
N ARG A 38 2.88 -9.75 -5.13
CA ARG A 38 3.42 -10.90 -5.88
C ARG A 38 4.81 -10.64 -6.47
N ASN A 39 5.24 -9.39 -6.49
CA ASN A 39 6.48 -8.96 -7.13
C ASN A 39 7.43 -8.33 -6.11
N TYR A 40 8.73 -8.59 -6.28
CA TYR A 40 9.78 -8.02 -5.42
C TYR A 40 9.99 -6.51 -5.65
N HIS A 41 9.51 -5.98 -6.77
CA HIS A 41 9.78 -4.61 -7.21
C HIS A 41 8.51 -3.73 -7.12
N PRO A 42 8.68 -2.41 -6.86
CA PRO A 42 7.60 -1.45 -7.01
C PRO A 42 6.98 -1.57 -8.41
N ALA A 43 5.69 -1.28 -8.52
CA ALA A 43 5.07 -1.11 -9.84
C ALA A 43 5.83 -0.06 -10.66
N GLY A 44 5.90 -0.24 -11.98
CA GLY A 44 6.58 0.69 -12.89
C GLY A 44 8.12 0.58 -12.89
N SER A 45 8.73 -0.20 -11.98
CA SER A 45 10.18 -0.36 -11.94
C SER A 45 10.71 -1.25 -13.07
N ASN A 46 11.78 -0.80 -13.74
CA ASN A 46 12.54 -1.58 -14.71
C ASN A 46 13.84 -2.17 -14.12
N MET A 47 14.09 -2.01 -12.82
CA MET A 47 15.35 -2.41 -12.20
C MET A 47 15.44 -3.93 -12.03
N ARG A 48 16.59 -4.50 -12.41
CA ARG A 48 16.96 -5.90 -12.16
C ARG A 48 17.89 -5.98 -10.95
N LYS A 49 17.35 -6.47 -9.83
CA LYS A 49 18.06 -6.87 -8.58
C LYS A 49 18.84 -5.76 -7.86
N GLY A 50 18.80 -5.78 -6.53
CA GLY A 50 19.75 -5.04 -5.68
C GLY A 50 19.18 -3.90 -4.84
N VAL A 51 17.95 -3.44 -5.10
CA VAL A 51 17.27 -2.48 -4.23
C VAL A 51 16.03 -3.14 -3.65
N CYS A 52 16.10 -3.51 -2.37
CA CYS A 52 14.94 -3.95 -1.61
C CYS A 52 14.09 -2.71 -1.35
N TRP A 53 13.02 -2.56 -2.10
CA TRP A 53 11.90 -1.79 -1.59
C TRP A 53 10.97 -2.84 -0.99
N CYS A 54 10.92 -2.89 0.34
CA CYS A 54 9.91 -3.69 1.04
C CYS A 54 8.51 -3.18 0.68
N ASP A 55 7.48 -3.92 1.09
CA ASP A 55 6.06 -3.60 0.90
C ASP A 55 5.68 -2.27 1.57
N HIS A 56 6.06 -1.15 0.95
CA HIS A 56 5.80 0.19 1.44
C HIS A 56 4.38 0.63 1.14
N TRP A 57 3.88 1.48 2.02
CA TRP A 57 2.62 2.18 1.89
C TRP A 57 2.88 3.68 1.91
N SER A 58 2.04 4.43 1.22
CA SER A 58 2.02 5.88 1.35
C SER A 58 1.48 6.29 2.71
N ASP A 59 1.69 7.55 3.08
CA ASP A 59 0.87 8.15 4.14
C ASP A 59 -0.61 8.14 3.73
N PRO A 60 -1.54 8.02 4.68
CA PRO A 60 -2.96 8.13 4.40
C PRO A 60 -3.40 9.60 4.26
N ALA A 61 -4.35 9.86 3.36
CA ALA A 61 -5.18 11.06 3.41
C ALA A 61 -6.60 10.69 3.85
N VAL A 62 -7.26 11.57 4.61
CA VAL A 62 -8.62 11.34 5.11
C VAL A 62 -9.56 12.37 4.52
N GLY A 63 -10.60 11.90 3.83
CA GLY A 63 -11.66 12.75 3.29
C GLY A 63 -12.64 13.21 4.38
N GLY A 64 -13.34 14.32 4.12
CA GLY A 64 -14.38 14.82 5.02
C GLY A 64 -15.56 13.85 5.22
N ASP A 65 -15.69 12.85 4.35
CA ASP A 65 -16.67 11.75 4.48
C ASP A 65 -16.14 10.55 5.30
N GLY A 66 -14.95 10.67 5.89
CA GLY A 66 -14.31 9.60 6.66
C GLY A 66 -13.67 8.50 5.81
N THR A 67 -13.45 8.72 4.51
CA THR A 67 -12.72 7.77 3.66
C THR A 67 -11.21 7.95 3.79
N PHE A 68 -10.50 6.84 4.01
CA PHE A 68 -9.05 6.78 4.01
C PHE A 68 -8.54 6.44 2.62
N TYR A 69 -7.57 7.21 2.14
CA TYR A 69 -6.94 7.07 0.83
C TYR A 69 -5.48 6.71 1.02
N ILE A 70 -5.08 5.52 0.58
CA ILE A 70 -3.77 4.95 0.90
C ILE A 70 -3.22 4.19 -0.29
N GLY A 71 -2.02 4.54 -0.71
CA GLY A 71 -1.25 3.90 -1.75
C GLY A 71 -0.39 2.77 -1.24
N ARG A 72 -0.20 1.76 -2.08
CA ARG A 72 0.73 0.67 -1.84
C ARG A 72 1.69 0.59 -3.00
N MET A 73 2.91 0.18 -2.69
CA MET A 73 4.00 0.12 -3.66
C MET A 73 3.79 -0.91 -4.79
N ASN A 74 2.78 -1.77 -4.67
CA ASN A 74 2.29 -2.62 -5.76
C ASN A 74 1.61 -1.85 -6.90
N GLY A 75 1.55 -0.52 -6.82
CA GLY A 75 0.93 0.37 -7.81
C GLY A 75 -0.56 0.61 -7.57
N MET A 76 -1.13 -0.01 -6.55
CA MET A 76 -2.53 0.16 -6.21
C MET A 76 -2.72 1.26 -5.19
N PHE A 77 -3.74 2.07 -5.43
CA PHE A 77 -4.23 3.09 -4.53
C PHE A 77 -5.63 2.72 -4.05
N TYR A 78 -5.86 2.72 -2.75
CA TYR A 78 -7.09 2.21 -2.15
C TYR A 78 -7.86 3.33 -1.47
N ALA A 79 -9.19 3.33 -1.66
CA ALA A 79 -10.12 4.11 -0.86
C ALA A 79 -10.87 3.16 0.10
N VAL A 80 -10.74 3.39 1.40
CA VAL A 80 -11.27 2.51 2.45
C VAL A 80 -12.22 3.31 3.35
N HIS A 81 -13.42 2.78 3.59
CA HIS A 81 -14.41 3.41 4.44
C HIS A 81 -13.97 3.39 5.92
N GLY A 82 -13.74 4.55 6.52
CA GLY A 82 -13.15 4.67 7.86
C GLY A 82 -13.91 3.99 8.99
N ALA A 83 -15.25 3.92 8.90
CA ALA A 83 -16.03 3.24 9.94
C ALA A 83 -16.03 1.70 9.83
N THR A 84 -15.79 1.13 8.64
CA THR A 84 -16.02 -0.30 8.38
C THR A 84 -14.79 -1.05 7.89
N GLY A 85 -13.75 -0.35 7.44
CA GLY A 85 -12.58 -0.96 6.81
C GLY A 85 -12.87 -1.55 5.43
N ARG A 86 -14.07 -1.35 4.88
CA ARG A 86 -14.42 -1.89 3.55
C ARG A 86 -13.84 -1.02 2.45
N MET A 87 -13.24 -1.65 1.45
CA MET A 87 -12.78 -0.96 0.24
C MET A 87 -13.98 -0.38 -0.51
N ARG A 88 -13.95 0.94 -0.74
CA ARG A 88 -14.91 1.65 -1.60
C ARG A 88 -14.51 1.56 -3.06
N SER A 89 -13.21 1.75 -3.34
CA SER A 89 -12.66 1.70 -4.68
C SER A 89 -11.15 1.45 -4.63
N SER A 90 -10.58 1.12 -5.79
CA SER A 90 -9.14 1.09 -5.99
C SER A 90 -8.78 1.66 -7.35
N TYR A 91 -7.57 2.20 -7.47
CA TYR A 91 -7.04 2.77 -8.69
C TYR A 91 -5.62 2.24 -8.94
N ASN A 92 -5.33 1.87 -10.19
CA ASN A 92 -4.01 1.39 -10.56
C ASN A 92 -3.18 2.55 -11.12
N MET A 93 -2.21 3.01 -10.34
CA MET A 93 -1.29 4.09 -10.70
C MET A 93 -0.17 3.63 -11.63
N MET A 94 -0.02 2.31 -11.84
CA MET A 94 1.05 1.68 -12.62
C MET A 94 2.49 1.94 -12.12
N SER A 95 2.65 2.76 -11.06
CA SER A 95 3.92 3.09 -10.42
C SER A 95 3.80 2.96 -8.90
N GLY A 96 4.87 2.51 -8.25
CA GLY A 96 4.94 2.44 -6.79
C GLY A 96 5.01 3.82 -6.17
N MET A 97 4.28 4.04 -5.08
CA MET A 97 4.19 5.34 -4.40
C MET A 97 4.53 5.22 -2.92
N ILE A 98 5.15 6.28 -2.39
CA ILE A 98 5.55 6.43 -0.98
C ILE A 98 5.24 7.82 -0.42
N GLY A 99 4.88 8.79 -1.27
CA GLY A 99 4.61 10.17 -0.83
C GLY A 99 3.23 10.34 -0.19
N SER A 100 3.03 11.46 0.52
CA SER A 100 1.76 11.76 1.17
C SER A 100 0.72 12.30 0.18
N PRO A 101 -0.48 11.68 0.05
CA PRO A 101 -1.55 12.21 -0.78
C PRO A 101 -2.09 13.54 -0.24
N ALA A 102 -2.46 14.47 -1.12
CA ALA A 102 -3.11 15.73 -0.77
C ALA A 102 -4.58 15.71 -1.18
N ILE A 103 -5.48 16.10 -0.28
CA ILE A 103 -6.93 16.07 -0.51
C ILE A 103 -7.55 17.47 -0.40
N SER A 104 -8.50 17.75 -1.29
CA SER A 104 -9.32 18.96 -1.30
C SER A 104 -10.73 18.62 -1.82
N PRO A 105 -11.72 19.53 -1.71
CA PRO A 105 -13.06 19.25 -2.21
C PRO A 105 -13.04 18.83 -3.69
N GLY A 106 -13.50 17.60 -3.97
CA GLY A 106 -13.57 17.04 -5.32
C GLY A 106 -12.24 16.58 -5.93
N MET A 107 -11.12 16.67 -5.22
CA MET A 107 -9.81 16.35 -5.78
C MET A 107 -8.88 15.66 -4.77
N LEU A 108 -8.19 14.64 -5.25
CA LEU A 108 -7.10 13.95 -4.55
C LEU A 108 -5.87 13.94 -5.46
N VAL A 109 -4.74 14.44 -4.96
CA VAL A 109 -3.47 14.50 -5.68
C VAL A 109 -2.51 13.49 -5.04
N VAL A 110 -1.92 12.64 -5.88
CA VAL A 110 -0.99 11.58 -5.47
C VAL A 110 0.23 11.63 -6.39
N SER A 111 1.43 11.62 -5.82
CA SER A 111 2.69 11.46 -6.56
C SER A 111 3.06 9.98 -6.65
N ALA A 112 3.38 9.50 -7.86
CA ALA A 112 3.80 8.12 -8.12
C ALA A 112 4.95 8.07 -9.13
#